data_AF-A0A7C1LGH0-F1
#
_entry.id   AF-A0A7C1LGH0-F1
#
_cell.length_a   1.000
_cell.length_b   1.000
_cell.length_c   1.000
_cell.angle_alpha   90.00
_cell.angle_beta   90.00
_cell.angle_gamma   90.00
#
_symmetry.space_group_name_H-M   'P 1'
#
loop_
_entity.id
_entity.type
_entity.pdbx_description
1 polymer ?
#
loop_
_entity_poly.entity_id
_entity_poly.type
_entity_poly.pdbx_seq_one_letter_code
_entity_poly.pdbx_strand_id
1 'polypeptide(L)'
;MRKEDYLKPENSEFIGNSGIKTSKPPKIHFETFKTGTTTVGLTCKNAIILGTDKRATMSYFVASKTAEKLHKIQEHLWMTIAG
;
A
#
# COMPACT_ATOMS: atom_id res chain seq x y z
N MET A 1 16.16 -3.73 -0.59
CA MET A 1 15.48 -2.41 -0.52
C MET A 1 14.28 -2.46 -1.47
N ARG A 2 13.06 -2.13 -1.03
CA ARG A 2 11.85 -2.25 -1.87
C ARG A 2 11.74 -1.01 -2.74
N LYS A 3 11.45 -1.17 -4.04
CA LYS A 3 11.45 -0.05 -5.01
C LYS A 3 10.38 1.00 -4.72
N GLU A 4 9.35 0.63 -3.98
CA GLU A 4 8.31 1.53 -3.45
C GLU A 4 8.83 2.54 -2.42
N ASP A 5 9.96 2.28 -1.76
CA ASP A 5 10.53 3.20 -0.79
C ASP A 5 11.13 4.46 -1.43
N TYR A 6 11.48 4.43 -2.73
CA TYR A 6 11.95 5.60 -3.50
C TYR A 6 10.84 6.58 -3.87
N LEU A 7 9.57 6.20 -3.68
CA LEU A 7 8.40 6.99 -4.09
C LEU A 7 7.73 7.69 -2.90
N LYS A 8 8.27 7.54 -1.69
CA LYS A 8 7.88 8.40 -0.57
C LYS A 8 8.31 9.82 -0.93
N PRO A 9 7.42 10.83 -0.79
CA PRO A 9 7.84 12.20 -1.01
C PRO A 9 8.89 12.51 0.04
N GLU A 10 10.16 12.48 -0.36
CA GLU A 10 11.20 13.18 0.39
C GLU A 10 10.74 14.64 0.43
N ASN A 11 10.63 15.19 1.64
CA ASN A 11 10.39 16.61 1.82
C ASN A 11 11.44 17.35 1.01
N SER A 12 11.07 17.80 -0.19
CA SER A 12 12.05 18.32 -1.13
C SER A 12 12.61 19.60 -0.54
N GLU A 13 13.93 19.65 -0.36
CA GLU A 13 14.65 20.84 0.09
C GLU A 13 14.35 22.06 -0.80
N PHE A 14 13.89 21.80 -2.04
CA PHE A 14 13.37 22.80 -2.98
C PHE A 14 12.16 23.59 -2.46
N ILE A 15 11.25 22.99 -1.69
CA ILE A 15 10.12 23.72 -1.10
C ILE A 15 10.61 24.57 0.09
N GLY A 16 11.56 24.05 0.89
CA GLY A 16 12.08 24.69 2.09
C GLY A 16 12.85 26.00 1.84
N ASN A 17 13.50 26.13 0.67
CA ASN A 17 14.31 27.30 0.32
C ASN A 17 13.62 28.31 -0.62
N SER A 18 12.37 28.07 -1.02
CA SER A 18 11.62 29.07 -1.78
C SER A 18 11.05 30.11 -0.81
N GLY A 19 11.41 31.39 -0.98
CA GLY A 19 10.96 32.52 -0.14
C GLY A 19 9.46 32.82 -0.17
N ILE A 20 8.62 31.83 -0.44
CA ILE A 20 7.17 31.92 -0.49
C ILE A 20 6.62 31.69 0.92
N LYS A 21 6.47 32.76 1.70
CA LYS A 21 5.69 32.72 2.94
C LYS A 21 4.21 32.53 2.60
N THR A 22 3.74 31.29 2.57
CA THR A 22 2.31 31.00 2.47
C THR A 22 1.63 31.30 3.81
N SER A 23 0.63 32.18 3.82
CA SER A 23 -0.10 32.65 5.02
C SER A 23 -1.06 31.60 5.62
N LYS A 24 -1.06 30.40 5.07
CA LYS A 24 -1.83 29.25 5.53
C LYS A 24 -1.01 28.01 5.17
N PRO A 25 -0.73 27.08 6.10
CA PRO A 25 -0.08 25.84 5.73
C PRO A 25 -0.92 25.20 4.61
N PRO A 26 -0.31 24.80 3.48
CA PRO A 26 -1.05 24.11 2.44
C PRO A 26 -1.73 22.92 3.12
N LYS A 27 -3.05 22.76 2.94
CA LYS A 27 -3.70 21.51 3.29
C LYS A 27 -3.10 20.47 2.35
N ILE A 28 -2.04 19.81 2.79
CA ILE A 28 -1.43 18.68 2.08
C ILE A 28 -2.49 17.59 2.12
N HIS A 29 -3.31 17.53 1.08
CA HIS A 29 -4.08 16.33 0.80
C HIS A 29 -3.06 15.25 0.49
N PHE A 30 -2.77 14.41 1.48
CA PHE A 30 -2.11 13.14 1.24
C PHE A 30 -3.08 12.32 0.41
N GLU A 31 -2.98 12.42 -0.92
CA GLU A 31 -3.66 11.49 -1.79
C GLU A 31 -3.07 10.11 -1.50
N THR A 32 -3.84 9.26 -0.83
CA THR A 32 -3.49 7.86 -0.68
C THR A 32 -3.41 7.27 -2.09
N PHE A 33 -2.23 6.80 -2.47
CA PHE A 33 -2.06 6.12 -3.75
C PHE A 33 -3.04 4.96 -3.82
N LYS A 34 -3.93 4.98 -4.82
CA LYS A 34 -4.86 3.88 -5.05
C LYS A 34 -4.06 2.62 -5.32
N THR A 35 -4.14 1.64 -4.43
CA THR A 35 -3.58 0.32 -4.68
C THR A 35 -4.66 -0.64 -5.14
N GLY A 36 -4.24 -1.58 -5.99
CA GLY A 36 -5.06 -2.70 -6.42
C GLY A 36 -4.63 -3.93 -5.64
N THR A 37 -5.54 -4.45 -4.81
CA THR A 37 -5.42 -5.78 -4.22
C THR A 37 -6.77 -6.47 -4.28
N THR A 38 -6.77 -7.69 -4.82
CA THR A 38 -7.94 -8.58 -4.76
C THR A 38 -7.67 -9.68 -3.75
N THR A 39 -8.62 -9.88 -2.85
CA THR A 39 -8.57 -10.93 -1.84
C THR A 39 -9.91 -11.65 -1.84
N VAL A 40 -9.87 -12.98 -1.74
CA VAL A 40 -11.04 -13.84 -1.70
C VAL A 40 -10.92 -14.84 -0.55
N GLY A 41 -12.05 -15.23 0.01
CA GLY A 41 -12.14 -16.26 1.04
C GLY A 41 -13.29 -17.22 0.74
N LEU A 42 -13.06 -18.51 1.00
CA LEU A 42 -14.08 -19.56 0.91
C LEU A 42 -14.18 -20.32 2.23
N THR A 43 -15.40 -20.47 2.73
CA THR A 43 -15.71 -21.27 3.91
C THR A 43 -16.10 -22.69 3.51
N CYS A 44 -15.48 -23.67 4.14
CA CYS A 44 -15.76 -25.10 3.99
C CYS A 44 -16.11 -25.68 5.37
N LYS A 45 -16.77 -26.85 5.42
CA LYS A 45 -17.25 -27.48 6.67
C LYS A 45 -16.20 -27.50 7.80
N ASN A 46 -14.93 -27.75 7.47
CA ASN A 46 -13.82 -27.86 8.43
C ASN A 46 -12.58 -27.04 8.04
N ALA A 47 -12.71 -26.09 7.11
CA ALA A 47 -11.55 -25.34 6.60
C ALA A 47 -11.94 -23.96 6.07
N ILE A 48 -10.96 -23.06 6.00
CA ILE A 48 -11.08 -21.78 5.32
C ILE A 48 -9.96 -21.73 4.28
N ILE A 49 -10.31 -21.35 3.06
CA ILE A 49 -9.35 -21.12 1.97
C ILE A 49 -9.27 -19.62 1.76
N LEU A 50 -8.04 -19.09 1.77
CA LEU A 50 -7.77 -17.68 1.50
C LEU A 50 -6.95 -17.56 0.22
N GLY A 51 -7.32 -16.63 -0.65
CA GLY A 51 -6.59 -16.31 -1.87
C GLY A 51 -6.34 -14.81 -1.96
N THR A 52 -5.14 -14.42 -2.39
CA THR A 52 -4.79 -13.01 -2.63
C THR A 52 -4.05 -12.85 -3.95
N ASP A 53 -4.31 -11.74 -4.64
CA ASP A 53 -3.48 -11.30 -5.77
C ASP A 53 -2.07 -10.92 -5.29
N LYS A 54 -1.05 -11.33 -6.04
CA LYS A 54 0.37 -11.00 -5.79
C LYS A 54 0.79 -9.66 -6.40
N ARG A 55 -0.02 -9.08 -7.28
CA ARG A 55 0.25 -7.78 -7.88
C ARG A 55 -0.11 -6.65 -6.91
N ALA A 56 0.81 -5.74 -6.64
CA ALA A 56 0.55 -4.46 -6.00
C ALA A 56 0.71 -3.34 -7.03
N THR A 57 -0.27 -2.44 -7.09
CA THR A 57 -0.25 -1.29 -8.02
C THR A 57 -0.14 0.01 -7.27
N MET A 58 0.45 1.00 -7.92
CA MET A 58 0.46 2.39 -7.50
C MET A 58 -0.14 3.18 -8.66
N SER A 59 -1.46 3.41 -8.60
CA SER A 59 -2.24 3.86 -9.75
C SER A 59 -2.03 2.95 -10.98
N TYR A 60 -1.49 3.46 -12.08
CA TYR A 60 -1.28 2.70 -13.32
C TYR A 60 0.01 1.89 -13.34
N PHE A 61 0.89 2.07 -12.34
CA PHE A 61 2.18 1.40 -12.28
C PHE A 61 2.09 0.11 -11.45
N VAL A 62 2.68 -0.98 -11.95
CA VAL A 62 2.83 -2.22 -11.16
C VAL A 62 4.07 -2.09 -10.29
N ALA A 63 3.87 -1.70 -9.04
CA ALA A 63 4.94 -1.51 -8.06
C ALA A 63 5.60 -2.84 -7.67
N SER A 64 4.81 -3.91 -7.54
CA SER A 64 5.32 -5.25 -7.24
C SER A 64 4.46 -6.32 -7.91
N LYS A 65 5.10 -7.36 -8.44
CA LYS A 65 4.45 -8.57 -8.99
C LYS A 65 4.41 -9.73 -8.01
N THR A 66 5.11 -9.60 -6.88
CA THR A 66 5.35 -10.67 -5.91
C THR A 66 5.04 -10.21 -4.50
N ALA A 67 4.10 -9.27 -4.35
CA ALA A 67 3.71 -8.79 -3.04
C ALA A 67 3.06 -9.91 -2.22
N GLU A 68 3.61 -10.18 -1.05
CA GLU A 68 3.01 -11.07 -0.06
C GLU A 68 2.03 -10.27 0.78
N LYS A 69 0.77 -10.67 0.71
CA LYS A 69 -0.35 -9.99 1.40
C LYS A 69 -1.18 -10.94 2.24
N LEU A 70 -0.77 -12.21 2.30
CA LEU A 70 -1.37 -13.25 3.11
C LEU A 70 -0.35 -13.65 4.16
N HIS A 71 -0.73 -13.51 5.42
CA HIS A 71 0.16 -13.66 6.56
C HIS A 71 -0.42 -14.67 7.55
N LYS A 72 0.43 -15.60 8.01
CA LYS A 72 0.14 -16.47 9.14
C LYS A 72 0.33 -15.67 10.42
N ILE A 73 -0.71 -15.53 11.23
CA ILE A 73 -0.63 -14.87 12.53
C ILE A 73 -0.39 -15.92 13.61
N GLN A 74 -1.12 -17.03 13.55
CA GLN A 74 -1.00 -18.18 14.45
C GLN A 74 -1.33 -19.47 13.69
N GLU A 75 -1.29 -20.63 14.36
CA GLU A 75 -1.52 -21.93 13.71
C GLU A 75 -2.87 -22.00 12.99
N HIS A 76 -3.94 -21.49 13.63
CA HIS A 76 -5.30 -21.50 13.09
C HIS A 76 -5.83 -20.09 12.75
N LEU A 77 -4.94 -19.10 12.62
CA LEU A 77 -5.31 -17.72 12.30
C LEU A 77 -4.43 -17.16 11.19
N TRP A 78 -5.09 -16.81 10.08
CA TRP A 78 -4.46 -16.21 8.90
C TRP A 78 -5.16 -14.90 8.56
N MET A 79 -4.41 -13.98 7.98
CA MET A 79 -4.89 -12.64 7.64
C MET A 79 -4.45 -12.26 6.24
N THR A 80 -5.30 -11.48 5.57
CA THR A 80 -5.02 -10.89 4.27
C THR A 80 -5.12 -9.37 4.36
N ILE A 81 -4.28 -8.65 3.63
CA ILE A 81 -4.26 -7.18 3.63
C ILE A 81 -4.63 -6.68 2.22
N ALA A 82 -5.62 -5.81 2.12
CA ALA A 82 -6.03 -5.14 0.89
C ALA A 82 -6.28 -3.66 1.17
N GLY A 83 -5.88 -2.80 0.23
CA GLY A 83 -5.93 -1.33 0.36
C GLY A 83 -4.82 -0.67 -0.41
#